data_AF-A0A8J5JDN8-F1
#
_entry.id   AF-A0A8J5JDN8-F1
#
_cell.length_a   1.000
_cell.length_b   1.000
_cell.length_c   1.000
_cell.angle_alpha   90.00
_cell.angle_beta   90.00
_cell.angle_gamma   90.00
#
_symmetry.space_group_name_H-M   'P 1'
#
loop_
_entity.id
_entity.type
_entity.pdbx_description
1 polymer ?
#
loop_
_entity_poly.entity_id
_entity_poly.type
_entity_poly.pdbx_seq_one_letter_code
_entity_poly.pdbx_strand_id
1 'polypeptide(L)'
;MTKLLLAVSLSPLEAGGYTRSCAAVDALDARSLGVADVPCPNPVQYIAYCTVDSTIWFAALVCFVSVWGSMSRLRLWLPADESVLHTVEHQIYERFLGDGFSLSTVAGLGTVYVPYTGEQTKKPRTLVLYVVEWKGIGRSLRPVFKPKNAAEADAFFVESLEEWREELKLDKFILCGHSMGALYATYYAAKYPKTLEHVILVSPAVVHASTLTHSELPLSRRIAYALHLTPMSAARGMGPLGPRLVHWMVKKRVSWTPPSNAIRTGELDFELFARYCYHNWALKASGDVAVHTHLHPGAAARGTPLSEIIVPEKWALPVTFVYGGGPDWMPKEHGEAVVERLQNANRYASFRVVPLSGHQVFMDNPSAFNRVLIAAVQDWELASADKVKVNQGLASG
;
A
#
# COMPACT_ATOMS: atom_id res chain seq x y z
N MET A 1 1.50 -10.19 38.78
CA MET A 1 0.27 -9.59 39.34
C MET A 1 0.39 -8.09 39.27
N THR A 2 -0.25 -7.44 38.31
CA THR A 2 -0.22 -5.98 38.17
C THR A 2 -1.48 -5.43 38.82
N LYS A 3 -1.34 -4.74 39.96
CA LYS A 3 -2.46 -4.11 40.67
C LYS A 3 -2.74 -2.74 40.05
N LEU A 4 -3.92 -2.56 39.46
CA LEU A 4 -4.41 -1.24 39.02
C LEU A 4 -5.22 -0.63 40.17
N LEU A 5 -4.85 0.56 40.62
CA LEU A 5 -5.55 1.30 41.67
C LEU A 5 -6.62 2.19 41.02
N LEU A 6 -7.90 1.90 41.21
CA LEU A 6 -8.99 2.79 40.79
C LEU A 6 -9.53 3.50 42.03
N ALA A 7 -9.17 4.78 42.22
CA ALA A 7 -9.75 5.63 43.26
C ALA A 7 -11.04 6.25 42.73
N VAL A 8 -12.19 5.83 43.25
CA VAL A 8 -13.49 6.48 42.97
C VAL A 8 -13.78 7.42 44.14
N SER A 9 -13.69 8.73 43.89
CA SER A 9 -14.15 9.77 44.83
C SER A 9 -15.65 9.95 44.65
N LEU A 10 -16.46 9.47 45.59
CA LEU A 10 -17.88 9.80 45.66
C LEU A 10 -18.03 11.07 46.50
N SER A 11 -18.27 12.20 45.84
CA SER A 11 -18.74 13.42 46.49
C SER A 11 -20.23 13.25 46.85
N PRO A 12 -20.67 13.53 48.09
CA PRO A 12 -22.09 13.48 48.41
C PRO A 12 -22.78 14.76 47.92
N LEU A 13 -23.77 14.59 47.05
CA LEU A 13 -24.82 15.57 46.76
C LEU A 13 -26.05 15.12 47.55
N GLU A 14 -26.36 15.79 48.66
CA GLU A 14 -27.59 16.61 48.79
C GLU A 14 -27.88 17.06 50.23
N ALA A 15 -28.45 18.27 50.29
CA ALA A 15 -29.39 18.81 51.27
C ALA A 15 -28.89 19.36 52.63
N GLY A 16 -28.77 20.69 52.68
CA GLY A 16 -29.52 21.48 53.67
C GLY A 16 -28.71 22.29 54.70
N GLY A 17 -28.86 23.62 54.67
CA GLY A 17 -28.86 24.43 55.90
C GLY A 17 -27.77 25.49 56.07
N TYR A 18 -28.10 26.72 55.64
CA TYR A 18 -27.91 27.99 56.36
C TYR A 18 -26.53 28.41 56.95
N THR A 19 -26.00 29.47 56.32
CA THR A 19 -25.45 30.73 56.90
C THR A 19 -24.03 30.87 57.49
N ARG A 20 -23.36 31.89 56.91
CA ARG A 20 -22.48 32.95 57.48
C ARG A 20 -20.97 32.70 57.68
N SER A 21 -20.21 33.32 56.76
CA SER A 21 -19.38 34.54 56.92
C SER A 21 -18.24 34.62 57.96
N CYS A 22 -17.17 35.28 57.50
CA CYS A 22 -16.02 35.91 58.18
C CYS A 22 -14.86 34.95 58.53
N ALA A 23 -13.72 35.03 57.85
CA ALA A 23 -12.69 36.09 57.80
C ALA A 23 -11.67 35.99 58.96
N ALA A 24 -10.44 35.65 58.54
CA ALA A 24 -9.15 36.11 59.03
C ALA A 24 -8.72 35.84 60.49
N VAL A 25 -7.39 35.94 60.63
CA VAL A 25 -6.59 36.26 61.84
C VAL A 25 -5.85 35.07 62.47
N ASP A 26 -4.58 35.03 62.07
CA ASP A 26 -3.36 34.91 62.88
C ASP A 26 -3.17 33.75 63.85
N ALA A 27 -2.06 33.06 63.57
CA ALA A 27 -1.28 32.29 64.51
C ALA A 27 -0.84 33.19 65.68
N LEU A 28 -1.23 32.81 66.89
CA LEU A 28 -0.48 33.12 68.09
C LEU A 28 -0.67 32.01 69.15
N ASP A 29 0.45 31.75 69.77
CA ASP A 29 0.83 30.65 70.63
C ASP A 29 0.07 30.65 71.97
N ALA A 30 -0.40 29.48 72.41
CA ALA A 30 -0.83 29.26 73.80
C ALA A 30 -0.83 27.76 74.15
N ARG A 31 0.33 27.25 74.56
CA ARG A 31 0.39 26.12 75.49
C ARG A 31 -0.22 26.54 76.82
N SER A 32 -1.38 25.99 77.16
CA SER A 32 -1.71 25.43 78.48
C SER A 32 -3.22 25.40 78.64
N LEU A 33 -3.80 24.21 78.60
CA LEU A 33 -4.96 23.78 79.38
C LEU A 33 -5.12 22.29 79.10
N GLY A 34 -4.82 21.46 80.11
CA GLY A 34 -4.94 20.01 80.02
C GLY A 34 -6.39 19.62 79.80
N VAL A 35 -6.67 19.12 78.60
CA VAL A 35 -7.90 18.37 78.28
C VAL A 35 -7.42 17.06 77.67
N ALA A 36 -7.84 15.95 78.27
CA ALA A 36 -7.47 14.60 77.82
C ALA A 36 -7.97 14.37 76.39
N ASP A 37 -7.07 14.04 75.47
CA ASP A 37 -7.42 13.57 74.13
C ASP A 37 -8.16 12.23 74.24
N VAL A 38 -9.46 12.26 73.94
CA VAL A 38 -10.23 11.05 73.63
C VAL A 38 -9.87 10.66 72.19
N PRO A 39 -9.27 9.49 71.92
CA PRO A 39 -8.92 9.13 70.55
C PRO A 39 -10.20 8.91 69.74
N CYS A 40 -10.39 9.72 68.70
CA CYS A 40 -11.36 9.43 67.64
C CYS A 40 -11.00 8.06 67.02
N PRO A 41 -11.97 7.16 66.79
CA PRO A 41 -11.69 5.92 66.08
C PRO A 41 -11.19 6.24 64.67
N ASN A 42 -10.02 5.72 64.31
CA ASN A 42 -9.47 5.83 62.96
C ASN A 42 -10.55 5.43 61.93
N PRO A 43 -10.75 6.18 60.83
CA PRO A 43 -11.62 5.75 59.76
C PRO A 43 -11.07 4.44 59.19
N VAL A 44 -11.78 3.35 59.41
CA VAL A 44 -11.46 2.04 58.82
C VAL A 44 -11.72 2.16 57.31
N GLN A 45 -10.65 2.39 56.54
CA GLN A 45 -10.70 2.25 55.09
C GLN A 45 -10.91 0.78 54.74
N TYR A 46 -12.13 0.41 54.38
CA TYR A 46 -12.42 -0.86 53.74
C TYR A 46 -11.84 -0.83 52.32
N ILE A 47 -10.62 -1.33 52.14
CA ILE A 47 -10.08 -1.62 50.81
C ILE A 47 -10.67 -2.96 50.38
N ALA A 48 -11.78 -2.91 49.64
CA ALA A 48 -12.33 -4.09 48.98
C ALA A 48 -11.39 -4.51 47.83
N TYR A 49 -10.56 -5.52 48.07
CA TYR A 49 -9.79 -6.15 46.99
C TYR A 49 -10.73 -7.07 46.19
N CYS A 50 -11.31 -6.54 45.11
CA CYS A 50 -11.87 -7.41 44.07
C CYS A 50 -10.72 -8.12 43.37
N THR A 51 -10.41 -9.34 43.82
CA THR A 51 -9.58 -10.28 43.06
C THR A 51 -10.44 -10.82 41.93
N VAL A 52 -10.52 -10.07 40.82
CA VAL A 52 -11.14 -10.62 39.62
C VAL A 52 -10.22 -11.71 39.10
N ASP A 53 -10.70 -12.95 39.13
CA ASP A 53 -9.95 -14.12 38.72
C ASP A 53 -9.40 -13.91 37.30
N SER A 54 -8.10 -14.18 37.09
CA SER A 54 -7.47 -14.08 35.78
C SER A 54 -8.13 -15.01 34.76
N THR A 55 -8.81 -16.08 35.21
CA THR A 55 -9.62 -16.95 34.35
C THR A 55 -10.84 -16.23 33.76
N ILE A 56 -11.51 -15.35 34.53
CA ILE A 56 -12.68 -14.58 34.06
C ILE A 56 -12.25 -13.56 33.02
N TRP A 57 -11.13 -12.86 33.24
CA TRP A 57 -10.57 -11.94 32.25
C TRP A 57 -10.15 -12.66 30.96
N PHE A 58 -9.54 -13.84 31.10
CA PHE A 58 -9.16 -14.66 29.95
C PHE A 58 -10.40 -15.13 29.17
N ALA A 59 -11.43 -15.63 29.85
CA ALA A 59 -12.68 -16.06 29.23
C ALA A 59 -13.40 -14.89 28.54
N ALA A 60 -13.49 -13.73 29.21
CA ALA A 60 -14.05 -12.52 28.64
C ALA A 60 -13.29 -12.06 27.39
N LEU A 61 -11.96 -12.12 27.42
CA LEU A 61 -11.11 -11.80 26.26
C LEU A 61 -11.35 -12.79 25.10
N VAL A 62 -11.43 -14.09 25.36
CA VAL A 62 -11.70 -15.12 24.34
C VAL A 62 -13.07 -14.90 23.71
N CYS A 63 -14.11 -14.64 24.51
CA CYS A 63 -15.45 -14.32 24.02
C CYS A 63 -15.44 -13.03 23.18
N PHE A 64 -14.81 -11.97 23.69
CA PHE A 64 -14.69 -10.70 22.97
C PHE A 64 -13.98 -10.88 21.63
N VAL A 65 -12.83 -11.55 21.60
CA VAL A 65 -12.07 -11.80 20.37
C VAL A 65 -12.87 -12.67 19.38
N SER A 66 -13.63 -13.65 19.88
CA SER A 66 -14.45 -14.52 19.04
C SER A 66 -15.64 -13.78 18.42
N VAL A 67 -16.35 -12.96 19.21
CA VAL A 67 -17.44 -12.11 18.72
C VAL A 67 -16.88 -11.07 17.76
N TRP A 68 -15.79 -10.40 18.12
CA TRP A 68 -15.13 -9.40 17.28
C TRP A 68 -14.68 -9.98 15.94
N GLY A 69 -14.01 -11.14 15.98
CA GLY A 69 -13.59 -11.87 14.78
C GLY A 69 -14.77 -12.29 13.92
N SER A 70 -15.87 -12.74 14.52
CA SER A 70 -17.09 -13.13 13.80
C SER A 70 -17.77 -11.92 13.14
N MET A 71 -17.93 -10.81 13.87
CA MET A 71 -18.51 -9.58 13.33
C MET A 71 -17.66 -8.99 12.20
N SER A 72 -16.33 -9.01 12.33
CA SER A 72 -15.40 -8.57 11.28
C SER A 72 -15.45 -9.49 10.04
N ARG A 73 -15.55 -10.81 10.22
CA ARG A 73 -15.73 -11.77 9.11
C ARG A 73 -17.07 -11.59 8.39
N LEU A 74 -18.15 -11.39 9.16
CA LEU A 74 -19.50 -11.16 8.64
C LEU A 74 -19.71 -9.74 8.11
N ARG A 75 -18.72 -8.85 8.27
CA ARG A 75 -18.75 -7.44 7.82
C ARG A 75 -19.92 -6.63 8.39
N LEU A 76 -20.43 -7.01 9.54
CA LEU A 76 -21.61 -6.36 10.14
C LEU A 76 -21.36 -4.90 10.54
N TRP A 77 -20.09 -4.47 10.55
CA TRP A 77 -19.65 -3.19 11.09
C TRP A 77 -18.37 -2.65 10.43
N LEU A 78 -18.09 -3.01 9.17
CA LEU A 78 -16.92 -2.49 8.45
C LEU A 78 -17.24 -1.07 7.91
N PRO A 79 -16.48 -0.02 8.31
CA PRO A 79 -16.66 1.33 7.78
C PRO A 79 -16.26 1.50 6.31
N ALA A 80 -15.64 0.49 5.70
CA ALA A 80 -15.21 0.55 4.31
C ALA A 80 -16.42 0.54 3.37
N ASP A 81 -16.35 1.37 2.34
CA ASP A 81 -17.47 1.69 1.47
C ASP A 81 -16.92 1.97 0.07
N GLU A 82 -17.46 1.28 -0.94
CA GLU A 82 -17.02 1.39 -2.34
C GLU A 82 -17.41 2.74 -2.94
N SER A 83 -18.57 3.29 -2.58
CA SER A 83 -18.99 4.63 -3.04
C SER A 83 -18.05 5.70 -2.51
N VAL A 84 -17.65 5.61 -1.23
CA VAL A 84 -16.67 6.54 -0.65
C VAL A 84 -15.31 6.40 -1.31
N LEU A 85 -14.87 5.17 -1.60
CA LEU A 85 -13.63 4.94 -2.36
C LEU A 85 -13.69 5.65 -3.72
N HIS A 86 -14.77 5.46 -4.48
CA HIS A 86 -14.97 6.08 -5.79
C HIS A 86 -14.95 7.60 -5.70
N THR A 87 -15.66 8.19 -4.73
CA THR A 87 -15.68 9.64 -4.53
C THR A 87 -14.29 10.19 -4.19
N VAL A 88 -13.57 9.53 -3.28
CA VAL A 88 -12.22 9.97 -2.89
C VAL A 88 -11.25 9.88 -4.06
N GLU A 89 -11.28 8.78 -4.81
CA GLU A 89 -10.42 8.60 -5.96
C GLU A 89 -10.70 9.63 -7.06
N HIS A 90 -11.98 9.91 -7.34
CA HIS A 90 -12.37 11.00 -8.23
C HIS A 90 -11.78 12.34 -7.78
N GLN A 91 -11.94 12.70 -6.50
CA GLN A 91 -11.39 13.94 -5.94
C GLN A 91 -9.86 14.03 -6.07
N ILE A 92 -9.16 12.90 -5.91
CA ILE A 92 -7.70 12.86 -6.12
C ILE A 92 -7.39 13.18 -7.58
N TYR A 93 -7.99 12.47 -8.53
CA TYR A 93 -7.69 12.68 -9.96
C TYR A 93 -8.13 14.05 -10.48
N GLU A 94 -9.33 14.50 -10.12
CA GLU A 94 -9.91 15.80 -10.50
C GLU A 94 -9.00 16.95 -10.09
N ARG A 95 -8.35 16.86 -8.92
CA ARG A 95 -7.39 17.87 -8.47
C ARG A 95 -6.17 18.01 -9.40
N PHE A 96 -5.75 16.94 -10.07
CA PHE A 96 -4.58 16.93 -10.96
C PHE A 96 -4.93 17.07 -12.44
N LEU A 97 -6.10 16.56 -12.85
CA LEU A 97 -6.48 16.42 -14.25
C LEU A 97 -7.68 17.29 -14.64
N GLY A 98 -8.33 17.97 -13.68
CA GLY A 98 -9.60 18.66 -13.91
C GLY A 98 -10.66 17.69 -14.44
N ASP A 99 -11.46 18.13 -15.42
CA ASP A 99 -12.47 17.30 -16.08
C ASP A 99 -11.90 16.41 -17.20
N GLY A 100 -10.57 16.40 -17.37
CA GLY A 100 -9.88 15.75 -18.49
C GLY A 100 -9.66 14.25 -18.32
N PHE A 101 -10.49 13.53 -17.56
CA PHE A 101 -10.35 12.09 -17.32
C PHE A 101 -11.72 11.41 -17.14
N SER A 102 -11.76 10.09 -17.30
CA SER A 102 -12.92 9.29 -16.93
C SER A 102 -12.53 8.09 -16.07
N LEU A 103 -13.42 7.76 -15.15
CA LEU A 103 -13.32 6.59 -14.28
C LEU A 103 -14.36 5.57 -14.72
N SER A 104 -13.91 4.36 -15.06
CA SER A 104 -14.78 3.25 -15.44
C SER A 104 -14.24 1.93 -14.90
N THR A 105 -15.01 0.87 -15.08
CA THR A 105 -14.55 -0.51 -14.87
C THR A 105 -14.66 -1.24 -16.19
N VAL A 106 -13.53 -1.69 -16.72
CA VAL A 106 -13.44 -2.35 -18.04
C VAL A 106 -12.94 -3.77 -17.83
N ALA A 107 -13.67 -4.77 -18.34
CA ALA A 107 -13.39 -6.19 -18.07
C ALA A 107 -13.19 -6.52 -16.56
N GLY A 108 -13.87 -5.77 -15.69
CA GLY A 108 -13.73 -5.92 -14.24
C GLY A 108 -12.48 -5.28 -13.61
N LEU A 109 -11.67 -4.55 -14.38
CA LEU A 109 -10.56 -3.74 -13.86
C LEU A 109 -10.94 -2.26 -13.76
N GLY A 110 -10.73 -1.67 -12.58
CA GLY A 110 -10.81 -0.24 -12.35
C GLY A 110 -9.85 0.47 -13.30
N THR A 111 -10.39 1.35 -14.13
CA THR A 111 -9.69 2.01 -15.22
C THR A 111 -9.88 3.52 -15.09
N VAL A 112 -8.76 4.23 -15.13
CA VAL A 112 -8.71 5.68 -15.32
C VAL A 112 -8.24 5.90 -16.75
N TYR A 113 -9.07 6.57 -17.54
CA TYR A 113 -8.74 6.96 -18.89
C TYR A 113 -8.49 8.46 -18.94
N VAL A 114 -7.31 8.85 -19.40
CA VAL A 114 -6.96 10.26 -19.61
C VAL A 114 -6.90 10.49 -21.12
N PRO A 115 -7.95 11.07 -21.73
CA PRO A 115 -7.98 11.35 -23.15
C PRO A 115 -6.85 12.28 -23.58
N TYR A 116 -6.50 12.14 -24.85
CA TYR A 116 -5.58 13.03 -25.51
C TYR A 116 -6.23 14.39 -25.83
N THR A 117 -5.50 15.49 -25.60
CA THR A 117 -5.96 16.86 -25.88
C THR A 117 -5.10 17.65 -26.89
N GLY A 118 -4.11 17.02 -27.55
CA GLY A 118 -3.17 17.68 -28.48
C GLY A 118 -3.36 17.36 -29.98
N GLU A 119 -2.34 17.64 -30.81
CA GLU A 119 -2.28 17.32 -32.25
C GLU A 119 -1.56 15.97 -32.58
N GLN A 120 -2.32 14.96 -33.04
CA GLN A 120 -1.90 13.53 -33.19
C GLN A 120 -0.66 13.30 -34.09
N THR A 121 -0.30 14.24 -34.95
CA THR A 121 0.62 14.03 -36.08
C THR A 121 2.07 14.44 -35.79
N LYS A 122 2.35 15.09 -34.65
CA LYS A 122 3.69 15.56 -34.30
C LYS A 122 4.45 14.55 -33.44
N LYS A 123 5.74 14.36 -33.76
CA LYS A 123 6.69 13.65 -32.91
C LYS A 123 7.27 14.60 -31.84
N PRO A 124 7.57 14.10 -30.63
CA PRO A 124 7.34 12.73 -30.14
C PRO A 124 5.85 12.42 -30.00
N ARG A 125 5.44 11.18 -30.29
CA ARG A 125 4.00 10.82 -30.27
C ARG A 125 3.48 11.05 -28.86
N THR A 126 2.34 11.73 -28.75
CA THR A 126 1.70 11.88 -27.44
C THR A 126 0.84 10.65 -27.17
N LEU A 127 1.00 10.06 -25.99
CA LEU A 127 0.32 8.83 -25.61
C LEU A 127 -1.02 9.11 -24.93
N VAL A 128 -1.99 8.24 -25.19
CA VAL A 128 -3.18 8.09 -24.35
C VAL A 128 -2.77 7.34 -23.09
N LEU A 129 -3.16 7.83 -21.91
CA LEU A 129 -2.82 7.19 -20.64
C LEU A 129 -4.02 6.42 -20.08
N TYR A 130 -3.77 5.14 -19.80
CA TYR A 130 -4.63 4.30 -18.98
C TYR A 130 -3.93 4.00 -17.66
N VAL A 131 -4.58 4.28 -16.53
CA VAL A 131 -4.16 3.78 -15.21
C VAL A 131 -5.11 2.68 -14.81
N VAL A 132 -4.56 1.48 -14.62
CA VAL A 132 -5.34 0.27 -14.40
C VAL A 132 -5.05 -0.28 -13.01
N GLU A 133 -6.10 -0.56 -12.25
CA GLU A 133 -6.00 -1.20 -10.96
C GLU A 133 -6.07 -2.73 -11.14
N TRP A 134 -5.13 -3.46 -10.55
CA TRP A 134 -5.11 -4.93 -10.65
C TRP A 134 -6.37 -5.56 -10.06
N LYS A 135 -6.80 -6.70 -10.61
CA LYS A 135 -7.94 -7.48 -10.11
C LYS A 135 -7.80 -7.70 -8.60
N GLY A 136 -8.88 -7.46 -7.86
CA GLY A 136 -8.91 -7.62 -6.41
C GLY A 136 -8.44 -6.43 -5.57
N ILE A 137 -8.08 -5.30 -6.20
CA ILE A 137 -7.60 -4.08 -5.54
C ILE A 137 -8.38 -2.87 -6.09
N GLY A 138 -8.53 -1.81 -5.29
CA GLY A 138 -9.15 -0.56 -5.75
C GLY A 138 -10.61 -0.74 -6.13
N ARG A 139 -11.00 -0.19 -7.27
CA ARG A 139 -12.31 -0.32 -7.92
C ARG A 139 -12.43 -1.55 -8.82
N SER A 140 -11.36 -2.34 -8.96
CA SER A 140 -11.43 -3.60 -9.68
C SER A 140 -12.28 -4.61 -8.93
N LEU A 141 -12.89 -5.54 -9.67
CA LEU A 141 -13.67 -6.63 -9.10
C LEU A 141 -12.82 -7.42 -8.10
N ARG A 142 -13.46 -7.82 -7.00
CA ARG A 142 -12.84 -8.54 -5.88
C ARG A 142 -13.37 -9.97 -5.75
N PRO A 143 -13.12 -10.85 -6.74
CA PRO A 143 -13.44 -12.27 -6.62
C PRO A 143 -12.59 -12.90 -5.50
N VAL A 144 -13.04 -14.02 -4.95
CA VAL A 144 -12.27 -14.69 -3.89
C VAL A 144 -10.98 -15.27 -4.50
N PHE A 145 -9.83 -14.84 -4.00
CA PHE A 145 -8.52 -15.33 -4.45
C PHE A 145 -8.17 -16.63 -3.71
N LYS A 146 -8.31 -17.77 -4.39
CA LYS A 146 -7.97 -19.12 -3.90
C LYS A 146 -7.39 -19.98 -5.05
N PRO A 147 -6.21 -19.62 -5.57
CA PRO A 147 -5.60 -20.39 -6.65
C PRO A 147 -5.21 -21.79 -6.15
N LYS A 148 -5.37 -22.81 -7.00
CA LYS A 148 -4.97 -24.20 -6.67
C LYS A 148 -3.48 -24.44 -6.88
N ASN A 149 -2.84 -23.65 -7.74
CA ASN A 149 -1.43 -23.76 -8.12
C ASN A 149 -0.88 -22.38 -8.55
N ALA A 150 0.43 -22.31 -8.81
CA ALA A 150 1.08 -21.06 -9.21
C ALA A 150 0.54 -20.50 -10.54
N ALA A 151 0.25 -21.36 -11.52
CA ALA A 151 -0.27 -20.91 -12.81
C ALA A 151 -1.66 -20.24 -12.67
N GLU A 152 -2.55 -20.77 -11.82
CA GLU A 152 -3.83 -20.11 -11.52
C GLU A 152 -3.64 -18.79 -10.75
N ALA A 153 -2.60 -18.68 -9.92
CA ALA A 153 -2.27 -17.44 -9.21
C ALA A 153 -1.80 -16.35 -10.18
N ASP A 154 -0.94 -16.71 -11.14
CA ASP A 154 -0.43 -15.80 -12.17
C ASP A 154 -1.56 -15.38 -13.13
N ALA A 155 -2.37 -16.35 -13.58
CA ALA A 155 -3.50 -16.13 -14.50
C ALA A 155 -4.53 -15.15 -13.95
N PHE A 156 -4.72 -15.12 -12.62
CA PHE A 156 -5.63 -14.18 -11.96
C PHE A 156 -5.36 -12.71 -12.34
N PHE A 157 -4.08 -12.35 -12.52
CA PHE A 157 -3.66 -11.00 -12.90
C PHE A 157 -3.43 -10.90 -14.41
N VAL A 158 -2.71 -11.86 -14.99
CA VAL A 158 -2.29 -11.83 -16.40
C VAL A 158 -3.50 -11.90 -17.34
N GLU A 159 -4.43 -12.83 -17.13
CA GLU A 159 -5.59 -12.95 -18.01
C GLU A 159 -6.54 -11.77 -17.84
N SER A 160 -6.67 -11.23 -16.63
CA SER A 160 -7.52 -10.06 -16.41
C SER A 160 -7.04 -8.81 -17.15
N LEU A 161 -5.72 -8.66 -17.31
CA LEU A 161 -5.16 -7.58 -18.12
C LEU A 161 -5.36 -7.83 -19.62
N GLU A 162 -5.33 -9.09 -20.05
CA GLU A 162 -5.62 -9.45 -21.45
C GLU A 162 -7.08 -9.20 -21.80
N GLU A 163 -8.01 -9.65 -20.96
CA GLU A 163 -9.45 -9.38 -21.10
C GLU A 163 -9.70 -7.85 -21.17
N TRP A 164 -9.01 -7.08 -20.33
CA TRP A 164 -9.07 -5.62 -20.34
C TRP A 164 -8.55 -5.00 -21.65
N ARG A 165 -7.41 -5.50 -22.16
CA ARG A 165 -6.84 -5.05 -23.44
C ARG A 165 -7.79 -5.34 -24.60
N GLU A 166 -8.37 -6.54 -24.64
CA GLU A 166 -9.30 -6.98 -25.68
C GLU A 166 -10.59 -6.13 -25.68
N GLU A 167 -11.16 -5.86 -24.50
CA GLU A 167 -12.36 -5.04 -24.36
C GLU A 167 -12.13 -3.60 -24.85
N LEU A 168 -10.95 -3.04 -24.57
CA LEU A 168 -10.53 -1.72 -25.10
C LEU A 168 -10.07 -1.76 -26.56
N LYS A 169 -9.96 -2.95 -27.16
CA LYS A 169 -9.47 -3.16 -28.54
C LYS A 169 -8.09 -2.55 -28.80
N LEU A 170 -7.22 -2.61 -27.80
CA LEU A 170 -5.85 -2.12 -27.92
C LEU A 170 -5.00 -3.16 -28.66
N ASP A 171 -4.52 -2.84 -29.85
CA ASP A 171 -3.64 -3.73 -30.62
C ASP A 171 -2.25 -3.83 -29.98
N LYS A 172 -1.57 -2.67 -29.85
CA LYS A 172 -0.27 -2.55 -29.20
C LYS A 172 -0.22 -1.38 -28.25
N PHE A 173 0.51 -1.55 -27.15
CA PHE A 173 0.68 -0.50 -26.14
C PHE A 173 2.03 -0.63 -25.39
N ILE A 174 2.35 0.41 -24.62
CA ILE A 174 3.48 0.40 -23.69
C ILE A 174 2.96 -0.01 -22.32
N LEU A 175 3.53 -1.06 -21.74
CA LEU A 175 3.11 -1.54 -20.43
C LEU A 175 4.10 -1.09 -19.36
N CYS A 176 3.63 -0.29 -18.42
CA CYS A 176 4.39 0.17 -17.26
C CYS A 176 3.88 -0.51 -15.98
N GLY A 177 4.74 -1.28 -15.30
CA GLY A 177 4.40 -1.95 -14.06
C GLY A 177 5.30 -1.50 -12.92
N HIS A 178 4.72 -1.31 -11.72
CA HIS A 178 5.47 -0.95 -10.50
C HIS A 178 5.54 -2.10 -9.50
N SER A 179 6.70 -2.32 -8.89
CA SER A 179 6.86 -3.27 -7.77
C SER A 179 6.33 -4.67 -8.14
N MET A 180 5.38 -5.22 -7.37
CA MET A 180 4.72 -6.49 -7.71
C MET A 180 3.88 -6.41 -8.99
N GLY A 181 3.36 -5.24 -9.36
CA GLY A 181 2.75 -5.02 -10.67
C GLY A 181 3.74 -5.15 -11.84
N ALA A 182 5.04 -4.90 -11.59
CA ALA A 182 6.09 -5.13 -12.59
C ALA A 182 6.35 -6.62 -12.82
N LEU A 183 6.18 -7.46 -11.79
CA LEU A 183 6.19 -8.92 -11.92
C LEU A 183 5.05 -9.38 -12.83
N TYR A 184 3.82 -8.92 -12.57
CA TYR A 184 2.66 -9.26 -13.41
C TYR A 184 2.79 -8.74 -14.83
N ALA A 185 3.32 -7.52 -15.01
CA ALA A 185 3.63 -6.97 -16.32
C ALA A 185 4.66 -7.81 -17.08
N THR A 186 5.67 -8.34 -16.38
CA THR A 186 6.67 -9.24 -16.98
C THR A 186 6.04 -10.55 -17.42
N TYR A 187 5.17 -11.15 -16.60
CA TYR A 187 4.47 -12.39 -16.95
C TYR A 187 3.52 -12.19 -18.13
N TYR A 188 2.78 -11.09 -18.14
CA TYR A 188 1.92 -10.70 -19.24
C TYR A 188 2.75 -10.52 -20.53
N ALA A 189 3.85 -9.79 -20.47
CA ALA A 189 4.74 -9.56 -21.60
C ALA A 189 5.40 -10.86 -22.13
N ALA A 190 5.72 -11.81 -21.26
CA ALA A 190 6.24 -13.11 -21.66
C ALA A 190 5.19 -13.97 -22.36
N LYS A 191 3.91 -13.88 -21.93
CA LYS A 191 2.80 -14.65 -22.51
C LYS A 191 2.25 -14.01 -23.79
N TYR A 192 2.13 -12.69 -23.83
CA TYR A 192 1.53 -11.90 -24.92
C TYR A 192 2.53 -10.92 -25.55
N PRO A 193 3.72 -11.36 -26.01
CA PRO A 193 4.77 -10.43 -26.44
C PRO A 193 4.41 -9.61 -27.69
N LYS A 194 3.41 -10.04 -28.47
CA LYS A 194 3.01 -9.34 -29.70
C LYS A 194 2.12 -8.13 -29.43
N THR A 195 1.53 -8.01 -28.24
CA THR A 195 0.63 -6.91 -27.86
C THR A 195 1.38 -5.70 -27.28
N LEU A 196 2.70 -5.79 -27.13
CA LEU A 196 3.50 -4.77 -26.47
C LEU A 196 4.54 -4.16 -27.41
N GLU A 197 4.73 -2.86 -27.28
CA GLU A 197 5.82 -2.15 -27.95
C GLU A 197 7.06 -2.00 -27.06
N HIS A 198 6.84 -1.84 -25.76
CA HIS A 198 7.88 -1.58 -24.77
C HIS A 198 7.35 -1.94 -23.38
N VAL A 199 8.20 -2.56 -22.57
CA VAL A 199 7.91 -2.85 -21.16
C VAL A 199 8.74 -1.91 -20.27
N ILE A 200 8.08 -1.22 -19.34
CA ILE A 200 8.74 -0.34 -18.37
C ILE A 200 8.50 -0.92 -16.97
N LEU A 201 9.58 -1.28 -16.28
CA LEU A 201 9.55 -1.92 -14.97
C LEU A 201 10.07 -0.92 -13.92
N VAL A 202 9.17 -0.42 -13.08
CA VAL A 202 9.48 0.60 -12.05
C VAL A 202 9.66 -0.07 -10.70
N SER A 203 10.85 0.04 -10.12
CA SER A 203 11.29 -0.62 -8.89
C SER A 203 10.72 -2.04 -8.76
N PRO A 204 10.93 -2.92 -9.76
CA PRO A 204 10.29 -4.23 -9.81
C PRO A 204 10.64 -5.08 -8.60
N ALA A 205 9.64 -5.77 -8.06
CA ALA A 205 9.88 -6.82 -7.08
C ALA A 205 10.49 -8.05 -7.77
N VAL A 206 11.14 -8.93 -7.00
CA VAL A 206 11.43 -10.30 -7.46
C VAL A 206 12.45 -10.38 -8.62
N VAL A 207 13.33 -9.38 -8.79
CA VAL A 207 14.31 -9.43 -9.89
C VAL A 207 15.27 -10.62 -9.75
N HIS A 208 15.69 -10.93 -8.52
CA HIS A 208 16.46 -12.14 -8.21
C HIS A 208 15.73 -13.00 -7.17
N ALA A 209 16.10 -14.27 -7.14
CA ALA A 209 15.76 -15.14 -6.01
C ALA A 209 16.35 -14.56 -4.73
N SER A 210 15.61 -14.65 -3.63
CA SER A 210 16.15 -14.24 -2.34
C SER A 210 16.96 -15.36 -1.72
N THR A 211 18.00 -14.96 -1.01
CA THR A 211 18.77 -15.83 -0.12
C THR A 211 18.10 -16.01 1.24
N LEU A 212 17.14 -15.15 1.62
CA LEU A 212 16.42 -15.24 2.88
C LEU A 212 15.40 -16.38 2.85
N THR A 213 15.65 -17.38 3.68
CA THR A 213 14.76 -18.51 3.91
C THR A 213 13.66 -18.16 4.91
N HIS A 214 12.51 -18.82 4.80
CA HIS A 214 11.39 -18.60 5.73
C HIS A 214 11.77 -18.88 7.20
N SER A 215 12.72 -19.78 7.45
CA SER A 215 13.26 -20.10 8.78
C SER A 215 13.99 -18.93 9.45
N GLU A 216 14.61 -18.05 8.67
CA GLU A 216 15.43 -16.93 9.16
C GLU A 216 14.60 -15.71 9.57
N LEU A 217 13.29 -15.74 9.34
CA LEU A 217 12.40 -14.65 9.71
C LEU A 217 12.06 -14.67 11.20
N PRO A 218 11.86 -13.50 11.82
CA PRO A 218 11.30 -13.41 13.16
C PRO A 218 9.99 -14.21 13.28
N LEU A 219 9.79 -14.89 14.41
CA LEU A 219 8.61 -15.74 14.64
C LEU A 219 7.28 -15.00 14.37
N SER A 220 7.19 -13.72 14.72
CA SER A 220 6.01 -12.89 14.44
C SER A 220 5.71 -12.77 12.94
N ARG A 221 6.73 -12.60 12.10
CA ARG A 221 6.57 -12.54 10.63
C ARG A 221 6.21 -13.90 10.06
N ARG A 222 6.76 -14.99 10.61
CA ARG A 222 6.41 -16.37 10.22
C ARG A 222 4.95 -16.69 10.55
N ILE A 223 4.48 -16.30 11.73
CA ILE A 223 3.07 -16.46 12.13
C ILE A 223 2.16 -15.62 11.23
N ALA A 224 2.49 -14.34 11.01
CA ALA A 224 1.72 -13.48 10.10
C ALA A 224 1.65 -14.06 8.69
N TYR A 225 2.76 -14.60 8.20
CA TYR A 225 2.83 -15.28 6.90
C TYR A 225 1.95 -16.54 6.87
N ALA A 226 2.06 -17.42 7.86
CA ALA A 226 1.29 -18.65 7.96
C ALA A 226 -0.22 -18.41 8.08
N LEU A 227 -0.61 -17.28 8.67
CA LEU A 227 -2.00 -16.86 8.82
C LEU A 227 -2.50 -15.95 7.69
N HIS A 228 -1.69 -15.71 6.65
CA HIS A 228 -1.99 -14.79 5.54
C HIS A 228 -2.40 -13.38 6.01
N LEU A 229 -1.79 -12.90 7.09
CA LEU A 229 -2.05 -11.58 7.65
C LEU A 229 -1.32 -10.50 6.86
N THR A 230 -2.09 -9.72 6.11
CA THR A 230 -1.63 -8.54 5.37
C THR A 230 -1.92 -7.25 6.15
N PRO A 231 -1.26 -6.11 5.84
CA PRO A 231 -1.68 -4.79 6.33
C PRO A 231 -3.18 -4.52 6.11
N MET A 232 -3.72 -4.94 4.96
CA MET A 232 -5.14 -4.85 4.64
C MET A 232 -5.99 -5.73 5.57
N SER A 233 -5.49 -6.89 5.96
CA SER A 233 -6.17 -7.76 6.94
C SER A 233 -6.27 -7.11 8.31
N ALA A 234 -5.25 -6.36 8.73
CA ALA A 234 -5.32 -5.57 9.96
C ALA A 234 -6.33 -4.42 9.84
N ALA A 235 -6.34 -3.69 8.72
CA ALA A 235 -7.32 -2.62 8.46
C ALA A 235 -8.77 -3.12 8.55
N ARG A 236 -9.04 -4.31 7.99
CA ARG A 236 -10.34 -4.99 8.09
C ARG A 236 -10.65 -5.48 9.50
N GLY A 237 -9.69 -6.16 10.12
CA GLY A 237 -9.88 -6.82 11.41
C GLY A 237 -10.14 -5.84 12.55
N MET A 238 -9.65 -4.61 12.46
CA MET A 238 -9.84 -3.56 13.46
C MET A 238 -11.22 -2.89 13.42
N GLY A 239 -12.11 -3.28 12.51
CA GLY A 239 -13.50 -2.81 12.47
C GLY A 239 -13.60 -1.27 12.54
N PRO A 240 -14.34 -0.70 13.50
CA PRO A 240 -14.48 0.75 13.68
C PRO A 240 -13.17 1.51 13.95
N LEU A 241 -12.13 0.84 14.46
CA LEU A 241 -10.81 1.44 14.69
C LEU A 241 -9.90 1.37 13.45
N GLY A 242 -10.34 0.69 12.39
CA GLY A 242 -9.62 0.54 11.13
C GLY A 242 -9.17 1.87 10.50
N PRO A 243 -10.03 2.90 10.38
CA PRO A 243 -9.64 4.20 9.82
C PRO A 243 -8.49 4.85 10.60
N ARG A 244 -8.54 4.83 11.94
CA ARG A 244 -7.49 5.38 12.80
C ARG A 244 -6.18 4.59 12.66
N LEU A 245 -6.27 3.26 12.56
CA LEU A 245 -5.09 2.43 12.31
C LEU A 245 -4.45 2.77 10.97
N VAL A 246 -5.22 2.79 9.87
CA VAL A 246 -4.68 3.06 8.54
C VAL A 246 -4.09 4.47 8.47
N HIS A 247 -4.78 5.48 9.03
CA HIS A 247 -4.27 6.83 9.15
C HIS A 247 -2.90 6.87 9.84
N TRP A 248 -2.75 6.21 10.99
CA TRP A 248 -1.48 6.10 11.68
C TRP A 248 -0.42 5.36 10.85
N MET A 249 -0.77 4.26 10.18
CA MET A 249 0.16 3.49 9.34
C MET A 249 0.68 4.33 8.17
N VAL A 250 -0.21 5.04 7.48
CA VAL A 250 0.14 5.92 6.36
C VAL A 250 0.99 7.09 6.86
N LYS A 251 0.62 7.74 7.97
CA LYS A 251 1.41 8.82 8.60
C LYS A 251 2.82 8.37 8.93
N LYS A 252 2.95 7.19 9.56
CA LYS A 252 4.24 6.58 9.85
C LYS A 252 5.00 6.36 8.56
N ARG A 253 4.41 5.75 7.53
CA ARG A 253 5.07 5.51 6.24
C ARG A 253 5.57 6.79 5.59
N VAL A 254 4.75 7.84 5.51
CA VAL A 254 5.11 9.16 4.97
C VAL A 254 6.27 9.81 5.73
N SER A 255 6.38 9.58 7.05
CA SER A 255 7.50 10.12 7.82
C SER A 255 8.88 9.60 7.36
N TRP A 256 8.94 8.43 6.72
CA TRP A 256 10.16 7.83 6.17
C TRP A 256 10.40 8.15 4.69
N THR A 257 9.45 8.80 4.00
CA THR A 257 9.62 9.13 2.57
C THR A 257 10.47 10.38 2.38
N PRO A 258 11.14 10.54 1.22
CA PRO A 258 11.94 11.72 0.89
C PRO A 258 11.14 13.03 0.98
N PRO A 259 11.76 14.18 1.27
CA PRO A 259 11.08 15.48 1.32
C PRO A 259 10.34 15.87 0.04
N SER A 260 10.78 15.37 -1.12
CA SER A 260 10.14 15.58 -2.42
C SER A 260 8.84 14.80 -2.62
N ASN A 261 8.47 13.93 -1.67
CA ASN A 261 7.26 13.12 -1.78
C ASN A 261 6.01 14.01 -1.84
N ALA A 262 5.08 13.69 -2.75
CA ALA A 262 3.88 14.47 -3.04
C ALA A 262 3.04 14.79 -1.79
N ILE A 263 3.00 13.90 -0.80
CA ILE A 263 2.26 14.15 0.45
C ILE A 263 3.03 15.14 1.35
N ARG A 264 4.36 15.04 1.38
CA ARG A 264 5.21 15.90 2.19
C ARG A 264 5.33 17.32 1.64
N THR A 265 5.25 17.46 0.32
CA THR A 265 5.22 18.77 -0.36
C THR A 265 3.84 19.43 -0.30
N GLY A 266 2.79 18.69 0.08
CA GLY A 266 1.40 19.15 0.09
C GLY A 266 0.71 19.11 -1.28
N GLU A 267 1.38 18.56 -2.30
CA GLU A 267 0.81 18.33 -3.63
C GLU A 267 -0.37 17.34 -3.56
N LEU A 268 -0.20 16.24 -2.82
CA LEU A 268 -1.23 15.26 -2.50
C LEU A 268 -1.72 15.43 -1.06
N ASP A 269 -3.02 15.65 -0.88
CA ASP A 269 -3.63 15.79 0.44
C ASP A 269 -3.53 14.48 1.26
N PHE A 270 -2.95 14.59 2.45
CA PHE A 270 -2.70 13.44 3.32
C PHE A 270 -4.00 12.78 3.82
N GLU A 271 -5.00 13.57 4.20
CA GLU A 271 -6.26 13.05 4.76
C GLU A 271 -7.07 12.33 3.67
N LEU A 272 -7.09 12.90 2.47
CA LEU A 272 -7.70 12.29 1.28
C LEU A 272 -7.00 10.98 0.92
N PHE A 273 -5.65 10.97 0.92
CA PHE A 273 -4.88 9.76 0.66
C PHE A 273 -5.07 8.68 1.74
N ALA A 274 -5.08 9.05 3.02
CA ALA A 274 -5.33 8.11 4.12
C ALA A 274 -6.74 7.52 4.04
N ARG A 275 -7.74 8.34 3.67
CA ARG A 275 -9.12 7.89 3.44
C ARG A 275 -9.20 6.93 2.24
N TYR A 276 -8.54 7.25 1.13
CA TYR A 276 -8.40 6.34 -0.02
C TYR A 276 -7.79 5.00 0.40
N CYS A 277 -6.64 5.02 1.10
CA CYS A 277 -5.99 3.81 1.58
C CYS A 277 -6.92 2.99 2.47
N TYR A 278 -7.65 3.61 3.40
CA TYR A 278 -8.55 2.89 4.29
C TYR A 278 -9.68 2.20 3.53
N HIS A 279 -10.45 2.95 2.73
CA HIS A 279 -11.57 2.37 1.99
C HIS A 279 -11.09 1.34 0.97
N ASN A 280 -9.92 1.51 0.36
CA ASN A 280 -9.34 0.48 -0.50
C ASN A 280 -8.93 -0.78 0.28
N TRP A 281 -8.17 -0.64 1.37
CA TRP A 281 -7.60 -1.79 2.10
C TRP A 281 -8.64 -2.58 2.88
N ALA A 282 -9.66 -1.91 3.42
CA ALA A 282 -10.68 -2.52 4.26
C ALA A 282 -11.84 -3.16 3.47
N LEU A 283 -11.85 -3.04 2.14
CA LEU A 283 -12.77 -3.76 1.27
C LEU A 283 -12.45 -5.27 1.16
N LYS A 284 -13.26 -6.00 0.39
CA LYS A 284 -13.16 -7.46 0.28
C LYS A 284 -11.75 -7.94 -0.05
N ALA A 285 -11.22 -8.82 0.81
CA ALA A 285 -9.96 -9.52 0.55
C ALA A 285 -10.02 -10.28 -0.78
N SER A 286 -9.02 -10.09 -1.61
CA SER A 286 -8.90 -10.68 -2.95
C SER A 286 -7.42 -10.63 -3.37
N GLY A 287 -7.06 -9.75 -4.32
CA GLY A 287 -5.72 -9.63 -4.88
C GLY A 287 -4.64 -9.27 -3.85
N ASP A 288 -5.01 -8.62 -2.75
CA ASP A 288 -4.08 -8.33 -1.64
C ASP A 288 -3.50 -9.60 -0.98
N VAL A 289 -4.21 -10.73 -1.05
CA VAL A 289 -3.75 -12.02 -0.52
C VAL A 289 -2.70 -12.66 -1.43
N ALA A 290 -2.66 -12.29 -2.72
CA ALA A 290 -1.72 -12.84 -3.70
C ALA A 290 -0.25 -12.50 -3.40
N VAL A 291 0.00 -11.55 -2.50
CA VAL A 291 1.34 -11.30 -1.96
C VAL A 291 1.98 -12.58 -1.40
N HIS A 292 1.17 -13.50 -0.82
CA HIS A 292 1.67 -14.74 -0.24
C HIS A 292 1.96 -15.84 -1.26
N THR A 293 1.40 -15.76 -2.46
CA THR A 293 1.63 -16.74 -3.53
C THR A 293 2.79 -16.36 -4.44
N HIS A 294 3.05 -15.06 -4.62
CA HIS A 294 4.10 -14.58 -5.52
C HIS A 294 5.38 -14.16 -4.79
N LEU A 295 5.26 -13.70 -3.54
CA LEU A 295 6.41 -13.24 -2.74
C LEU A 295 6.73 -14.19 -1.59
N HIS A 296 7.99 -14.58 -1.50
CA HIS A 296 8.59 -15.00 -0.25
C HIS A 296 8.89 -13.76 0.62
N PRO A 297 8.97 -13.92 1.95
CA PRO A 297 9.29 -12.81 2.84
C PRO A 297 10.60 -12.10 2.44
N GLY A 298 10.59 -10.77 2.48
CA GLY A 298 11.66 -9.95 1.89
C GLY A 298 11.43 -9.56 0.42
N ALA A 299 10.22 -9.77 -0.12
CA ALA A 299 9.86 -9.48 -1.52
C ALA A 299 10.67 -10.29 -2.56
N ALA A 300 11.03 -11.49 -2.13
CA ALA A 300 11.70 -12.54 -2.87
C ALA A 300 10.75 -13.26 -3.84
N ALA A 301 11.27 -13.79 -4.95
CA ALA A 301 10.50 -14.69 -5.81
C ALA A 301 10.03 -15.93 -5.05
N ARG A 302 8.74 -16.25 -5.09
CA ARG A 302 8.28 -17.63 -4.81
C ARG A 302 8.31 -18.52 -6.05
N GLY A 303 8.17 -17.92 -7.23
CA GLY A 303 8.31 -18.58 -8.54
C GLY A 303 9.60 -18.20 -9.25
N THR A 304 9.58 -18.25 -10.59
CA THR A 304 10.71 -17.86 -11.42
C THR A 304 11.00 -16.36 -11.28
N PRO A 305 12.22 -15.95 -10.88
CA PRO A 305 12.58 -14.54 -10.77
C PRO A 305 12.63 -13.85 -12.14
N LEU A 306 12.46 -12.53 -12.19
CA LEU A 306 12.46 -11.79 -13.46
C LEU A 306 13.80 -11.96 -14.21
N SER A 307 14.92 -12.08 -13.50
CA SER A 307 16.24 -12.31 -14.12
C SER A 307 16.36 -13.64 -14.86
N GLU A 308 15.46 -14.61 -14.67
CA GLU A 308 15.42 -15.88 -15.42
C GLU A 308 14.42 -15.87 -16.59
N ILE A 309 13.49 -14.91 -16.56
CA ILE A 309 12.49 -14.67 -17.61
C ILE A 309 13.06 -13.72 -18.66
N ILE A 310 13.65 -12.62 -18.20
CA ILE A 310 14.21 -11.54 -19.01
C ILE A 310 15.66 -11.88 -19.37
N VAL A 311 15.83 -12.96 -20.14
CA VAL A 311 17.11 -13.43 -20.67
C VAL A 311 17.14 -13.27 -22.21
N PRO A 312 18.31 -13.03 -22.84
CA PRO A 312 18.40 -12.78 -24.27
C PRO A 312 17.75 -13.83 -25.19
N GLU A 313 17.71 -15.08 -24.72
CA GLU A 313 17.18 -16.24 -25.44
C GLU A 313 15.64 -16.31 -25.41
N LYS A 314 15.00 -15.73 -24.38
CA LYS A 314 13.55 -15.80 -24.16
C LYS A 314 12.85 -14.45 -24.37
N TRP A 315 13.57 -13.35 -24.15
CA TRP A 315 12.99 -12.01 -24.11
C TRP A 315 13.23 -11.24 -25.41
N ALA A 316 12.16 -11.03 -26.17
CA ALA A 316 12.20 -10.33 -27.46
C ALA A 316 11.81 -8.84 -27.36
N LEU A 317 11.26 -8.41 -26.22
CA LEU A 317 10.69 -7.08 -26.05
C LEU A 317 11.76 -6.04 -25.63
N PRO A 318 11.65 -4.79 -26.09
CA PRO A 318 12.36 -3.67 -25.50
C PRO A 318 11.95 -3.53 -24.02
N VAL A 319 12.92 -3.27 -23.14
CA VAL A 319 12.64 -3.14 -21.71
C VAL A 319 13.39 -1.96 -21.08
N THR A 320 12.72 -1.17 -20.25
CA THR A 320 13.37 -0.16 -19.42
C THR A 320 13.14 -0.47 -17.95
N PHE A 321 14.22 -0.54 -17.18
CA PHE A 321 14.18 -0.59 -15.72
C PHE A 321 14.31 0.82 -15.16
N VAL A 322 13.43 1.20 -14.23
CA VAL A 322 13.44 2.50 -13.55
C VAL A 322 13.49 2.26 -12.05
N TYR A 323 14.44 2.85 -11.34
CA TYR A 323 14.55 2.74 -9.88
C TYR A 323 14.59 4.11 -9.20
N GLY A 324 14.29 4.14 -7.90
CA GLY A 324 14.58 5.29 -7.05
C GLY A 324 16.08 5.47 -6.83
N GLY A 325 16.55 6.72 -6.83
CA GLY A 325 17.95 7.07 -6.57
C GLY A 325 18.32 7.20 -5.09
N GLY A 326 17.32 7.21 -4.20
CA GLY A 326 17.49 7.16 -2.76
C GLY A 326 17.33 5.73 -2.22
N PRO A 327 17.12 5.58 -0.89
CA PRO A 327 16.90 4.27 -0.28
C PRO A 327 15.64 3.58 -0.82
N ASP A 328 15.82 2.63 -1.73
CA ASP A 328 14.82 1.65 -2.15
C ASP A 328 15.15 0.33 -1.46
N TRP A 329 14.12 -0.37 -0.98
CA TRP A 329 14.30 -1.70 -0.39
C TRP A 329 14.50 -2.77 -1.47
N MET A 330 14.27 -2.44 -2.75
CA MET A 330 14.61 -3.26 -3.90
C MET A 330 16.02 -2.90 -4.39
N PRO A 331 16.99 -3.83 -4.38
CA PRO A 331 18.33 -3.56 -4.89
C PRO A 331 18.28 -3.29 -6.39
N LYS A 332 18.75 -2.11 -6.81
CA LYS A 332 18.71 -1.66 -8.21
C LYS A 332 19.74 -2.39 -9.08
N GLU A 333 20.82 -2.86 -8.45
CA GLU A 333 21.96 -3.57 -9.06
C GLU A 333 21.49 -4.83 -9.79
N HIS A 334 20.42 -5.45 -9.29
CA HIS A 334 19.75 -6.58 -9.91
C HIS A 334 19.12 -6.23 -11.26
N GLY A 335 18.42 -5.08 -11.35
CA GLY A 335 17.86 -4.63 -12.62
C GLY A 335 18.95 -4.16 -13.59
N GLU A 336 19.98 -3.49 -13.07
CA GLU A 336 21.15 -3.05 -13.84
C GLU A 336 21.85 -4.25 -14.51
N ALA A 337 22.11 -5.33 -13.78
CA ALA A 337 22.70 -6.55 -14.33
C ALA A 337 21.85 -7.21 -15.44
N VAL A 338 20.52 -7.18 -15.32
CA VAL A 338 19.63 -7.67 -16.39
C VAL A 338 19.75 -6.80 -17.64
N VAL A 339 19.80 -5.47 -17.48
CA VAL A 339 19.96 -4.53 -18.60
C VAL A 339 21.30 -4.74 -19.31
N GLU A 340 22.40 -4.82 -18.57
CA GLU A 340 23.74 -5.06 -19.13
C GLU A 340 23.77 -6.37 -19.94
N ARG A 341 23.21 -7.46 -19.39
CA ARG A 341 23.15 -8.75 -20.08
C ARG A 341 22.38 -8.68 -21.40
N LEU A 342 21.26 -7.95 -21.45
CA LEU A 342 20.49 -7.76 -22.68
C LEU A 342 21.23 -6.90 -23.70
N GLN A 343 21.86 -5.81 -23.25
CA GLN A 343 22.65 -4.93 -24.11
C GLN A 343 23.83 -5.67 -24.75
N ASN A 344 24.54 -6.51 -23.99
CA ASN A 344 25.62 -7.36 -24.50
C ASN A 344 25.14 -8.36 -25.57
N ALA A 345 23.86 -8.73 -25.54
CA ALA A 345 23.21 -9.55 -26.56
C ALA A 345 22.52 -8.73 -27.67
N ASN A 346 22.88 -7.45 -27.80
CA ASN A 346 22.33 -6.50 -28.79
C ASN A 346 20.79 -6.37 -28.75
N ARG A 347 20.19 -6.52 -27.56
CA ARG A 347 18.78 -6.25 -27.30
C ARG A 347 18.61 -4.83 -26.75
N TYR A 348 17.50 -4.17 -27.07
CA TYR A 348 17.22 -2.86 -26.49
C TYR A 348 16.84 -3.03 -25.01
N ALA A 349 17.69 -2.51 -24.13
CA ALA A 349 17.40 -2.39 -22.72
C ALA A 349 17.95 -1.06 -22.18
N SER A 350 17.25 -0.45 -21.23
CA SER A 350 17.65 0.82 -20.61
C SER A 350 17.50 0.74 -19.09
N PHE A 351 18.46 1.31 -18.37
CA PHE A 351 18.42 1.46 -16.92
C PHE A 351 18.34 2.95 -16.57
N ARG A 352 17.40 3.32 -15.70
CA ARG A 352 17.15 4.71 -15.32
C ARG A 352 16.95 4.85 -13.82
N VAL A 353 17.33 6.01 -13.31
CA VAL A 353 17.21 6.34 -11.89
C VAL A 353 16.46 7.66 -11.73
N VAL A 354 15.48 7.68 -10.84
CA VAL A 354 14.73 8.89 -10.47
C VAL A 354 15.34 9.47 -9.20
N PRO A 355 15.88 10.71 -9.23
CA PRO A 355 16.52 11.30 -8.07
C PRO A 355 15.55 11.51 -6.91
N LEU A 356 16.09 11.52 -5.68
CA LEU A 356 15.35 11.79 -4.44
C LEU A 356 14.11 10.89 -4.25
N SER A 357 14.17 9.66 -4.75
CA SER A 357 13.05 8.71 -4.70
C SER A 357 13.47 7.41 -4.06
N GLY A 358 12.61 6.85 -3.21
CA GLY A 358 12.75 5.46 -2.73
C GLY A 358 11.88 4.54 -3.58
N HIS A 359 11.19 3.61 -2.91
CA HIS A 359 10.40 2.58 -3.59
C HIS A 359 9.12 3.09 -4.28
N GLN A 360 8.46 4.12 -3.75
CA GLN A 360 7.26 4.69 -4.38
C GLN A 360 7.66 5.79 -5.34
N VAL A 361 8.42 5.41 -6.37
CA VAL A 361 9.18 6.33 -7.23
C VAL A 361 8.35 7.51 -7.75
N PHE A 362 7.13 7.22 -8.23
CA PHE A 362 6.21 8.22 -8.76
C PHE A 362 5.58 9.12 -7.70
N MET A 363 5.46 8.68 -6.44
CA MET A 363 4.99 9.53 -5.34
C MET A 363 6.13 10.30 -4.70
N ASP A 364 7.34 9.72 -4.64
CA ASP A 364 8.49 10.31 -3.96
C ASP A 364 9.12 11.47 -4.74
N ASN A 365 9.02 11.46 -6.07
CA ASN A 365 9.39 12.60 -6.91
C ASN A 365 8.59 12.58 -8.23
N PRO A 366 7.32 13.02 -8.22
CA PRO A 366 6.42 12.92 -9.40
C PRO A 366 6.99 13.60 -10.64
N SER A 367 7.54 14.81 -10.47
CA SER A 367 8.09 15.61 -11.57
C SER A 367 9.28 14.92 -12.25
N ALA A 368 10.23 14.38 -11.47
CA ALA A 368 11.38 13.68 -12.03
C ALA A 368 10.99 12.32 -12.62
N PHE A 369 10.07 11.60 -11.97
CA PHE A 369 9.54 10.34 -12.49
C PHE A 369 8.90 10.54 -13.87
N ASN A 370 8.04 11.55 -14.03
CA ASN A 370 7.38 11.86 -15.30
C ASN A 370 8.41 12.16 -16.40
N ARG A 371 9.44 12.96 -16.13
CA ARG A 371 10.52 13.22 -17.10
C ARG A 371 11.26 11.95 -17.50
N VAL A 372 11.60 11.10 -16.53
CA VAL A 372 12.32 9.84 -16.78
C VAL A 372 11.46 8.87 -17.59
N LEU A 373 10.17 8.77 -17.30
CA LEU A 373 9.22 7.93 -18.02
C LEU A 373 9.04 8.41 -19.47
N ILE A 374 8.83 9.71 -19.69
CA ILE A 374 8.72 10.31 -21.01
C ILE A 374 9.99 10.07 -21.83
N ALA A 375 11.17 10.31 -21.23
CA ALA A 375 12.45 10.06 -21.89
C ALA A 375 12.63 8.57 -22.25
N ALA A 376 12.23 7.64 -21.38
CA ALA A 376 12.30 6.22 -21.67
C ALA A 376 11.50 5.82 -22.91
N VAL A 377 10.30 6.37 -23.06
CA VAL A 377 9.44 6.15 -24.22
C VAL A 377 10.06 6.76 -25.48
N GLN A 378 10.50 8.03 -25.40
CA GLN A 378 11.08 8.75 -26.54
C GLN A 378 12.37 8.10 -27.06
N ASP A 379 13.25 7.66 -26.15
CA ASP A 379 14.52 7.04 -26.53
C ASP A 379 14.30 5.68 -27.22
N TRP A 380 13.25 4.94 -26.83
CA TRP A 380 12.86 3.72 -27.54
C TRP A 380 12.29 4.03 -28.93
N GLU A 381 11.43 5.04 -29.05
CA GLU A 381 10.88 5.46 -30.34
C GLU A 381 11.97 5.83 -31.34
N LEU A 382 12.98 6.60 -30.90
CA LEU A 382 14.13 6.97 -31.72
C LEU A 382 14.91 5.73 -32.15
N ALA A 383 15.27 4.86 -31.21
CA ALA A 383 16.00 3.62 -31.51
C ALA A 383 15.24 2.68 -32.45
N SER A 384 13.91 2.62 -32.33
CA SER A 384 13.05 1.81 -33.20
C SER A 384 12.99 2.37 -34.64
N ALA A 385 12.94 3.70 -34.79
CA ALA A 385 12.89 4.37 -36.08
C ALA A 385 14.21 4.22 -36.85
N ASP A 386 15.35 4.28 -36.17
CA ASP A 386 16.66 4.09 -36.79
C ASP A 386 16.83 2.66 -37.33
N LYS A 387 16.35 1.65 -36.60
CA LYS A 387 16.33 0.26 -37.10
C LYS A 387 15.51 0.10 -38.38
N VAL A 388 14.35 0.77 -38.48
CA VAL A 388 13.51 0.74 -39.68
C VAL A 388 14.24 1.37 -40.87
N LYS A 389 14.89 2.53 -40.67
CA LYS A 389 15.64 3.21 -41.74
C LYS A 389 16.82 2.37 -42.25
N VAL A 390 17.59 1.76 -41.35
CA VAL A 390 18.72 0.89 -41.74
C VAL A 390 18.24 -0.31 -42.56
N ASN A 391 17.15 -0.95 -42.14
CA ASN A 391 16.59 -2.10 -42.87
C ASN A 391 16.02 -1.70 -44.24
N GLN A 392 15.43 -0.51 -44.37
CA GLN A 392 14.93 -0.01 -45.65
C GLN A 392 16.09 0.38 -46.61
N GLY A 393 17.17 0.98 -46.09
CA GLY A 393 18.35 1.33 -46.89
C GLY A 393 19.12 0.11 -47.42
N LEU A 394 19.15 -0.98 -46.65
CA LEU A 394 19.77 -2.27 -47.04
C LEU A 394 18.92 -3.08 -48.03
N ALA A 395 17.60 -2.85 -48.11
CA ALA A 395 16.71 -3.53 -49.07
C ALA A 395 16.66 -2.82 -50.44
N SER A 396 17.19 -1.59 -50.52
CA SER A 396 17.20 -0.75 -51.72
C SER A 396 18.55 -0.66 -52.44
N GLY A 397 19.58 -1.35 -51.94
CA GLY A 397 20.90 -1.47 -52.56
C GLY A 397 21.24 -2.93 -52.80
#